data_AF-A0AAU8JVW4-F1
#
_entry.id   AF-A0AAU8JVW4-F1
#
_cell.length_a   1.000
_cell.length_b   1.000
_cell.length_c   1.000
_cell.angle_alpha   90.00
_cell.angle_beta   90.00
_cell.angle_gamma   90.00
#
_symmetry.space_group_name_H-M   'P 1'
#
loop_
_entity.id
_entity.type
_entity.pdbx_description
1 polymer ?
#
loop_
_entity_poly.entity_id
_entity_poly.type
_entity_poly.pdbx_seq_one_letter_code
_entity_poly.pdbx_strand_id
1 'polypeptide(L)'
;MSRSVGEWVRGLRWPAAEAAAGAVAALGYTLLCATIDVDPMVRIGQVSGLAGLQLYGALLGLPLLALLVFCAHRGSLRRYDRVKRLVCAALAGLASGALAGGTVVALSGTPWPLGGQDGDPATLVRMANSMLNGGHLPGVYPPGFPAAIALWAKIRYNGIGDTGLALQDLQIAFTALAGPAAYLSWRMLLRPFWALAIALPATVVFLDPIRPYSHVTMIVLMPLFAACLLRLRRIAEVPTRTALLAAAGYGAVLGALFLWYSGWYLWAAPGVLVLALLALPWRQGGAVLRRALAYCATVAAAAALVGSPLLYEILKHGSGVPDRYAYLAVYADPGYVLGWASDRAGAQTYHTWPASGELAGQTGFAVLLLAAVGLGIGLGLRHVAVKTAAVVLAGAWLLRFWFASRMEDTQAVQLYPRTTWIILYCLMILAVVGLMAAVERVSARWLSGSTGPAAATAARVRPGAVQQLAAGLVCALALFGAMGTSWSVNRYLPEDPGLGTMGLDAWRAHTVKLPGGGCPKYSPVQQCQDIDVSFFNPGDDQDQKLWCGALPGPDWPTVCGRRAPWLAPEQ
;
A
#
# COMPACT_ATOMS: atom_id res chain seq x y z
N MET A 1 6.23 -36.63 -15.94
CA MET A 1 7.29 -36.55 -14.91
C MET A 1 6.72 -35.91 -13.65
N SER A 2 6.40 -36.70 -12.64
CA SER A 2 5.98 -36.22 -11.31
C SER A 2 7.22 -35.80 -10.54
N ARG A 3 7.35 -34.50 -10.24
CA ARG A 3 8.30 -34.06 -9.21
C ARG A 3 7.84 -34.68 -7.89
N SER A 4 8.74 -35.35 -7.18
CA SER A 4 8.41 -35.93 -5.88
C SER A 4 7.97 -34.84 -4.91
N VAL A 5 7.08 -35.17 -3.96
CA VAL A 5 6.61 -34.26 -2.90
C VAL A 5 7.79 -33.59 -2.18
N GLY A 6 8.92 -34.28 -2.04
CA GLY A 6 10.16 -33.76 -1.44
C GLY A 6 10.89 -32.67 -2.26
N GLU A 7 10.66 -32.53 -3.56
CA GLU A 7 11.19 -31.40 -4.36
C GLU A 7 10.29 -30.16 -4.27
N TRP A 8 8.97 -30.35 -4.17
CA TRP A 8 8.01 -29.27 -3.91
C TRP A 8 8.24 -28.64 -2.53
N VAL A 9 8.40 -29.47 -1.49
CA VAL A 9 8.71 -29.00 -0.12
C VAL A 9 10.05 -28.27 -0.08
N ARG A 10 11.07 -28.74 -0.82
CA ARG A 10 12.37 -28.04 -0.92
C ARG A 10 12.28 -26.70 -1.66
N GLY A 11 11.35 -26.55 -2.61
CA GLY A 11 11.07 -25.31 -3.32
C GLY A 11 10.38 -24.24 -2.45
N LEU A 12 9.50 -24.66 -1.53
CA LEU A 12 8.76 -23.74 -0.63
C LEU A 12 9.55 -23.26 0.59
N ARG A 13 10.61 -23.98 0.99
CA ARG A 13 11.38 -23.67 2.21
C ARG A 13 11.91 -22.23 2.27
N TRP A 14 12.42 -21.70 1.17
CA TRP A 14 12.99 -20.35 1.15
C TRP A 14 11.95 -19.24 1.14
N PRO A 15 10.90 -19.27 0.28
CA PRO A 15 9.79 -18.34 0.39
C PRO A 15 9.15 -18.35 1.78
N ALA A 16 8.98 -19.54 2.39
CA ALA A 16 8.45 -19.66 3.75
C ALA A 16 9.38 -19.02 4.79
N ALA A 17 10.70 -19.21 4.67
CA ALA A 17 11.67 -18.57 5.56
C ALA A 17 11.73 -17.05 5.40
N GLU A 18 11.65 -16.53 4.16
CA GLU A 18 11.52 -15.09 3.90
C GLU A 18 10.21 -14.55 4.52
N ALA A 19 9.10 -15.28 4.36
CA ALA A 19 7.81 -14.87 4.91
C ALA A 19 7.82 -14.86 6.45
N ALA A 20 8.35 -15.91 7.07
CA ALA A 20 8.50 -15.99 8.52
C ALA A 20 9.42 -14.88 9.05
N ALA A 21 10.58 -14.66 8.42
CA ALA A 21 11.51 -13.61 8.85
C ALA A 21 10.87 -12.21 8.76
N GLY A 22 10.15 -11.91 7.66
CA GLY A 22 9.44 -10.65 7.51
C GLY A 22 8.30 -10.48 8.52
N ALA A 23 7.46 -11.50 8.70
CA ALA A 23 6.32 -11.45 9.62
C ALA A 23 6.76 -11.37 11.09
N VAL A 24 7.76 -12.14 11.50
CA VAL A 24 8.33 -12.09 12.86
C VAL A 24 8.98 -10.73 13.11
N ALA A 25 9.73 -10.20 12.15
CA ALA A 25 10.30 -8.86 12.27
C ALA A 25 9.21 -7.80 12.38
N ALA A 26 8.15 -7.86 11.59
CA ALA A 26 7.06 -6.89 11.64
C ALA A 26 6.25 -6.95 12.95
N LEU A 27 5.71 -8.12 13.27
CA LEU A 27 4.83 -8.30 14.43
C LEU A 27 5.63 -8.23 15.74
N GLY A 28 6.80 -8.88 15.80
CA GLY A 28 7.66 -8.84 16.98
C GLY A 28 8.15 -7.43 17.29
N TYR A 29 8.48 -6.64 16.25
CA TYR A 29 8.82 -5.23 16.43
C TYR A 29 7.63 -4.41 16.94
N THR A 30 6.45 -4.61 16.34
CA THR A 30 5.22 -3.91 16.76
C THR A 30 4.89 -4.20 18.21
N LEU A 31 5.00 -5.47 18.64
CA LEU A 31 4.81 -5.89 20.03
C LEU A 31 5.86 -5.28 20.96
N LEU A 32 7.12 -5.22 20.53
CA LEU A 32 8.17 -4.55 21.32
C LEU A 32 7.84 -3.06 21.51
N CYS A 33 7.29 -2.39 20.51
CA CYS A 33 6.90 -0.98 20.60
C CYS A 33 5.73 -0.74 21.56
N ALA A 34 4.91 -1.74 21.85
CA ALA A 34 3.87 -1.65 22.89
C ALA A 34 4.42 -1.46 24.30
N THR A 35 5.73 -1.67 24.51
CA THR A 35 6.42 -1.40 25.79
C THR A 35 6.81 0.07 25.98
N ILE A 36 6.65 0.91 24.96
CA ILE A 36 6.96 2.34 25.03
C ILE A 36 5.85 3.04 25.80
N ASP A 37 6.11 3.39 27.06
CA ASP A 37 5.19 4.19 27.88
C ASP A 37 5.55 5.67 27.77
N VAL A 38 4.74 6.39 27.00
CA VAL A 38 4.79 7.84 26.84
C VAL A 38 3.36 8.38 26.79
N ASP A 39 3.20 9.65 27.14
CA ASP A 39 1.97 10.39 26.85
C ASP A 39 1.98 10.82 25.37
N PRO A 40 1.13 10.25 24.50
CA PRO A 40 1.14 10.57 23.08
C PRO A 40 0.48 11.92 22.77
N MET A 41 -0.19 12.56 23.73
CA MET A 41 -0.89 13.83 23.51
C MET A 41 0.03 15.04 23.63
N VAL A 42 1.11 14.91 24.39
CA VAL A 42 2.10 15.99 24.55
C VAL A 42 3.26 15.81 23.58
N ARG A 43 3.69 16.92 22.98
CA ARG A 43 4.72 16.88 21.93
C ARG A 43 6.04 16.26 22.40
N ILE A 44 6.42 16.45 23.66
CA ILE A 44 7.63 15.82 24.21
C ILE A 44 7.47 14.29 24.24
N GLY A 45 6.32 13.78 24.70
CA GLY A 45 6.04 12.34 24.73
C GLY A 45 5.98 11.73 23.33
N GLN A 46 5.44 12.45 22.35
CA GLN A 46 5.50 12.08 20.92
C GLN A 46 6.93 11.93 20.41
N VAL A 47 7.79 12.91 20.66
CA VAL A 47 9.20 12.88 20.24
C VAL A 47 9.95 11.76 20.96
N SER A 48 9.71 11.57 22.26
CA SER A 48 10.26 10.45 23.03
C SER A 48 9.79 9.09 22.49
N GLY A 49 8.53 8.96 22.11
CA GLY A 49 7.97 7.77 21.47
C GLY A 49 8.63 7.48 20.13
N LEU A 50 8.78 8.49 19.25
CA LEU A 50 9.51 8.37 17.99
C LEU A 50 10.97 7.95 18.21
N ALA A 51 11.64 8.53 19.19
CA ALA A 51 13.01 8.15 19.55
C ALA A 51 13.08 6.70 20.07
N GLY A 52 12.11 6.27 20.88
CA GLY A 52 11.98 4.89 21.35
C GLY A 52 11.81 3.89 20.20
N LEU A 53 10.95 4.22 19.22
CA LEU A 53 10.83 3.45 17.98
C LEU A 53 12.20 3.36 17.29
N GLN A 54 12.89 4.48 17.05
CA GLN A 54 14.19 4.45 16.37
C GLN A 54 15.26 3.67 17.15
N LEU A 55 15.25 3.73 18.49
CA LEU A 55 16.14 2.95 19.34
C LEU A 55 15.90 1.45 19.17
N TYR A 56 14.64 0.99 19.26
CA TYR A 56 14.29 -0.42 19.02
C TYR A 56 14.61 -0.84 17.58
N GLY A 57 14.38 0.06 16.61
CA GLY A 57 14.81 -0.07 15.21
C GLY A 57 16.29 -0.32 15.07
N ALA A 58 17.13 0.46 15.76
CA ALA A 58 18.56 0.29 15.76
C ALA A 58 19.00 -1.01 16.45
N LEU A 59 18.41 -1.34 17.60
CA LEU A 59 18.73 -2.56 18.36
C LEU A 59 18.46 -3.84 17.56
N LEU A 60 17.43 -3.85 16.72
CA LEU A 60 17.09 -5.00 15.88
C LEU A 60 17.73 -4.93 14.48
N GLY A 61 17.81 -3.74 13.90
CA GLY A 61 18.33 -3.51 12.55
C GLY A 61 19.86 -3.61 12.47
N LEU A 62 20.60 -2.99 13.40
CA LEU A 62 22.07 -2.98 13.35
C LEU A 62 22.67 -4.39 13.41
N PRO A 63 22.22 -5.33 14.26
CA PRO A 63 22.71 -6.71 14.23
C PRO A 63 22.46 -7.41 12.88
N LEU A 64 21.29 -7.20 12.26
CA LEU A 64 20.96 -7.78 10.95
C LEU A 64 21.88 -7.22 9.85
N LEU A 65 22.12 -5.91 9.86
CA LEU A 65 23.01 -5.24 8.92
C LEU A 65 24.47 -5.64 9.15
N ALA A 66 24.92 -5.72 10.39
CA ALA A 66 26.26 -6.18 10.76
C ALA A 66 26.49 -7.62 10.29
N LEU A 67 25.50 -8.52 10.46
CA LEU A 67 25.56 -9.88 9.96
C LEU A 67 25.66 -9.93 8.43
N LEU A 68 24.89 -9.09 7.73
CA LEU A 68 24.94 -8.97 6.26
C LEU A 68 26.31 -8.50 5.78
N VAL A 69 26.83 -7.43 6.38
CA VAL A 69 28.14 -6.83 6.05
C VAL A 69 29.27 -7.81 6.37
N PHE A 70 29.21 -8.49 7.52
CA PHE A 70 30.17 -9.52 7.88
C PHE A 70 30.18 -10.65 6.86
N CYS A 71 29.01 -11.16 6.47
CA CYS A 71 28.90 -12.20 5.45
C CYS A 71 29.34 -11.71 4.05
N ALA A 72 29.21 -10.42 3.74
CA ALA A 72 29.68 -9.84 2.49
C ALA A 72 31.22 -9.76 2.42
N HIS A 73 31.89 -9.53 3.56
CA HIS A 73 33.34 -9.38 3.62
C HIS A 73 34.10 -10.68 3.93
N ARG A 74 33.51 -11.55 4.75
CA ARG A 74 34.17 -12.76 5.30
C ARG A 74 33.41 -14.05 4.98
N GLY A 75 32.19 -13.98 4.47
CA GLY A 75 31.36 -15.14 4.19
C GLY A 75 31.57 -15.72 2.79
N SER A 76 31.16 -16.98 2.61
CA SER A 76 31.04 -17.58 1.28
C SER A 76 29.84 -16.98 0.52
N LEU A 77 29.89 -16.97 -0.82
CA LEU A 77 28.80 -16.50 -1.69
C LEU A 77 27.44 -17.11 -1.32
N ARG A 78 27.41 -18.42 -1.07
CA ARG A 78 26.19 -19.15 -0.67
C ARG A 78 25.62 -18.66 0.67
N ARG A 79 26.50 -18.38 1.65
CA ARG A 79 26.06 -17.88 2.96
C ARG A 79 25.55 -16.45 2.83
N TYR A 80 26.28 -15.59 2.14
CA TYR A 80 25.85 -14.22 1.86
C TYR A 80 24.49 -14.16 1.17
N ASP A 81 24.26 -14.96 0.12
CA ASP A 81 22.98 -14.93 -0.60
C ASP A 81 21.80 -15.37 0.25
N ARG A 82 22.00 -16.31 1.19
CA ARG A 82 20.97 -16.74 2.15
C ARG A 82 20.69 -15.64 3.17
N VAL A 83 21.75 -15.07 3.76
CA VAL A 83 21.62 -13.99 4.74
C VAL A 83 20.95 -12.76 4.12
N LYS A 84 21.36 -12.35 2.92
CA LYS A 84 20.76 -11.24 2.17
C LYS A 84 19.25 -11.41 1.98
N ARG A 85 18.78 -12.61 1.63
CA ARG A 85 17.34 -12.90 1.48
C ARG A 85 16.56 -12.63 2.77
N LEU A 86 17.05 -13.19 3.88
CA LEU A 86 16.39 -13.07 5.18
C LEU A 86 16.48 -11.65 5.74
N VAL A 87 17.63 -10.98 5.59
CA VAL A 87 17.81 -9.58 6.01
C VAL A 87 16.92 -8.66 5.18
N CYS A 88 16.83 -8.83 3.86
CA CYS A 88 15.89 -8.06 3.04
C CYS A 88 14.44 -8.27 3.49
N ALA A 89 14.03 -9.52 3.74
CA ALA A 89 12.69 -9.81 4.23
C ALA A 89 12.41 -9.19 5.61
N ALA A 90 13.38 -9.30 6.54
CA ALA A 90 13.29 -8.73 7.88
C ALA A 90 13.25 -7.20 7.85
N LEU A 91 14.06 -6.54 7.01
CA LEU A 91 14.03 -5.07 6.86
C LEU A 91 12.71 -4.57 6.29
N ALA A 92 12.11 -5.30 5.33
CA ALA A 92 10.76 -5.00 4.86
C ALA A 92 9.74 -5.12 6.00
N GLY A 93 9.88 -6.14 6.86
CA GLY A 93 9.09 -6.32 8.08
C GLY A 93 9.27 -5.19 9.10
N LEU A 94 10.52 -4.82 9.41
CA LEU A 94 10.84 -3.74 10.35
C LEU A 94 10.30 -2.39 9.88
N ALA A 95 10.32 -2.11 8.57
CA ALA A 95 9.82 -0.84 8.04
C ALA A 95 8.31 -0.67 8.31
N SER A 96 7.50 -1.67 7.97
CA SER A 96 6.04 -1.61 8.23
C SER A 96 5.69 -1.86 9.70
N GLY A 97 6.49 -2.65 10.41
CA GLY A 97 6.40 -2.81 11.86
C GLY A 97 6.68 -1.52 12.62
N ALA A 98 7.57 -0.65 12.12
CA ALA A 98 7.79 0.68 12.69
C ALA A 98 6.60 1.61 12.51
N LEU A 99 5.91 1.55 11.37
CA LEU A 99 4.66 2.29 11.17
C LEU A 99 3.57 1.79 12.12
N ALA A 100 3.38 0.47 12.23
CA ALA A 100 2.41 -0.13 13.13
C ALA A 100 2.73 0.12 14.61
N GLY A 101 4.01 0.02 15.01
CA GLY A 101 4.47 0.39 16.34
C GLY A 101 4.26 1.87 16.64
N GLY A 102 4.40 2.73 15.63
CA GLY A 102 4.02 4.13 15.71
C GLY A 102 2.53 4.35 15.96
N THR A 103 1.67 3.58 15.29
CA THR A 103 0.22 3.57 15.59
C THR A 103 -0.05 3.12 17.02
N VAL A 104 0.64 2.07 17.52
CA VAL A 104 0.52 1.62 18.92
C VAL A 104 0.90 2.74 19.89
N VAL A 105 2.01 3.45 19.64
CA VAL A 105 2.42 4.59 20.46
C VAL A 105 1.38 5.71 20.40
N ALA A 106 0.88 6.06 19.20
CA ALA A 106 -0.13 7.10 19.01
C ALA A 106 -1.44 6.81 19.77
N LEU A 107 -1.80 5.53 19.88
CA LEU A 107 -3.00 5.04 20.56
C LEU A 107 -2.73 4.55 21.99
N SER A 108 -1.55 4.81 22.55
CA SER A 108 -1.21 4.37 23.90
C SER A 108 -2.22 4.87 24.91
N GLY A 109 -2.81 3.98 25.72
CA GLY A 109 -3.82 4.34 26.72
C GLY A 109 -5.27 4.41 26.24
N THR A 110 -5.53 4.14 24.95
CA THR A 110 -6.89 3.97 24.41
C THR A 110 -7.02 2.67 23.60
N PRO A 111 -8.15 1.94 23.72
CA PRO A 111 -8.40 0.73 22.94
C PRO A 111 -9.10 1.05 21.60
N TRP A 112 -9.30 2.33 21.30
CA TRP A 112 -10.01 2.77 20.09
C TRP A 112 -9.06 2.88 18.89
N PRO A 113 -9.55 2.64 17.66
CA PRO A 113 -8.75 2.68 16.45
C PRO A 113 -8.34 4.11 16.10
N LEU A 114 -7.41 4.29 15.15
CA LEU A 114 -7.21 5.58 14.51
C LEU A 114 -8.55 6.04 13.92
N GLY A 115 -8.95 7.26 14.29
CA GLY A 115 -10.24 7.88 13.96
C GLY A 115 -11.29 7.75 15.06
N GLY A 116 -11.02 6.97 16.11
CA GLY A 116 -11.97 6.70 17.19
C GLY A 116 -13.26 6.10 16.63
N GLN A 117 -14.38 6.80 16.85
CA GLN A 117 -15.69 6.46 16.29
C GLN A 117 -16.21 7.54 15.34
N ASP A 118 -15.30 8.30 14.72
CA ASP A 118 -15.59 9.33 13.71
C ASP A 118 -15.02 8.97 12.33
N GLY A 119 -15.53 9.64 11.29
CA GLY A 119 -15.02 9.56 9.92
C GLY A 119 -15.14 8.16 9.27
N ASP A 120 -14.21 7.86 8.36
CA ASP A 120 -14.16 6.57 7.64
C ASP A 120 -14.09 5.35 8.59
N PRO A 121 -13.29 5.36 9.68
CA PRO A 121 -13.27 4.27 10.67
C PRO A 121 -14.63 4.01 11.29
N ALA A 122 -15.39 5.05 11.64
CA ALA A 122 -16.75 4.91 12.16
C ALA A 122 -17.69 4.23 11.17
N THR A 123 -17.58 4.59 9.90
CA THR A 123 -18.37 3.96 8.83
C THR A 123 -18.05 2.48 8.72
N LEU A 124 -16.78 2.07 8.84
CA LEU A 124 -16.38 0.66 8.87
C LEU A 124 -16.91 -0.08 10.12
N VAL A 125 -16.87 0.56 11.28
CA VAL A 125 -17.43 0.05 12.54
C VAL A 125 -18.95 -0.16 12.42
N ARG A 126 -19.67 0.84 11.92
CA ARG A 126 -21.11 0.77 11.64
C ARG A 126 -21.47 -0.32 10.63
N MET A 127 -20.69 -0.46 9.56
CA MET A 127 -20.85 -1.54 8.58
C MET A 127 -20.67 -2.91 9.23
N ALA A 128 -19.64 -3.08 10.08
CA ALA A 128 -19.41 -4.32 10.81
C ALA A 128 -20.53 -4.63 11.82
N ASN A 129 -21.03 -3.62 12.54
CA ASN A 129 -22.20 -3.76 13.42
C ASN A 129 -23.43 -4.21 12.63
N SER A 130 -23.70 -3.60 11.47
CA SER A 130 -24.79 -4.02 10.58
C SER A 130 -24.65 -5.48 10.18
N MET A 131 -23.45 -5.92 9.79
CA MET A 131 -23.21 -7.34 9.44
C MET A 131 -23.46 -8.29 10.62
N LEU A 132 -23.05 -7.92 11.83
CA LEU A 132 -23.31 -8.72 13.03
C LEU A 132 -24.80 -8.81 13.38
N ASN A 133 -25.56 -7.75 13.06
CA ASN A 133 -27.01 -7.69 13.26
C ASN A 133 -27.82 -8.29 12.08
N GLY A 134 -27.17 -8.95 11.12
CA GLY A 134 -27.83 -9.53 9.94
C GLY A 134 -28.24 -8.51 8.86
N GLY A 135 -27.82 -7.25 8.99
CA GLY A 135 -27.99 -6.21 7.98
C GLY A 135 -27.01 -6.32 6.82
N HIS A 136 -27.24 -5.51 5.78
CA HIS A 136 -26.43 -5.49 4.56
C HIS A 136 -25.44 -4.32 4.54
N LEU A 137 -24.38 -4.46 3.74
CA LEU A 137 -23.44 -3.39 3.43
C LEU A 137 -24.04 -2.41 2.41
N PRO A 138 -23.53 -1.17 2.33
CA PRO A 138 -23.95 -0.23 1.29
C PRO A 138 -23.58 -0.75 -0.10
N GLY A 139 -24.60 -0.99 -0.92
CA GLY A 139 -24.51 -1.27 -2.36
C GLY A 139 -23.23 -1.99 -2.79
N VAL A 140 -22.36 -1.26 -3.50
CA VAL A 140 -21.14 -1.80 -4.12
C VAL A 140 -19.88 -1.77 -3.24
N TYR A 141 -20.01 -1.61 -1.92
CA TYR A 141 -18.86 -1.55 -1.03
C TYR A 141 -18.19 -2.93 -0.85
N PRO A 142 -16.85 -3.05 -0.93
CA PRO A 142 -16.16 -4.32 -0.77
C PRO A 142 -16.38 -4.95 0.62
N PRO A 143 -16.87 -6.20 0.71
CA PRO A 143 -17.29 -6.78 1.97
C PRO A 143 -16.14 -7.30 2.84
N GLY A 144 -14.96 -7.55 2.27
CA GLY A 144 -13.90 -8.33 2.91
C GLY A 144 -13.39 -7.71 4.21
N PHE A 145 -13.11 -6.41 4.23
CA PHE A 145 -12.57 -5.75 5.43
C PHE A 145 -13.63 -5.55 6.52
N PRO A 146 -14.85 -5.04 6.25
CA PRO A 146 -15.93 -5.01 7.24
C PRO A 146 -16.27 -6.40 7.81
N ALA A 147 -16.28 -7.44 6.97
CA ALA A 147 -16.49 -8.81 7.42
C ALA A 147 -15.39 -9.29 8.37
N ALA A 148 -14.13 -8.92 8.10
CA ALA A 148 -13.02 -9.25 8.98
C ALA A 148 -13.14 -8.55 10.34
N ILE A 149 -13.56 -7.28 10.37
CA ILE A 149 -13.84 -6.55 11.62
C ILE A 149 -14.95 -7.25 12.41
N ALA A 150 -16.08 -7.55 11.77
CA ALA A 150 -17.20 -8.23 12.39
C ALA A 150 -16.80 -9.61 12.96
N LEU A 151 -16.08 -10.41 12.17
CA LEU A 151 -15.61 -11.73 12.59
C LEU A 151 -14.65 -11.61 13.77
N TRP A 152 -13.70 -10.68 13.72
CA TRP A 152 -12.72 -10.49 14.79
C TRP A 152 -13.37 -9.97 16.07
N ALA A 153 -14.33 -9.04 15.96
CA ALA A 153 -15.15 -8.58 17.08
C ALA A 153 -15.91 -9.73 17.75
N LYS A 154 -16.45 -10.67 16.97
CA LYS A 154 -17.16 -11.85 17.50
C LYS A 154 -16.25 -12.86 18.17
N ILE A 155 -15.02 -13.05 17.66
CA ILE A 155 -14.08 -14.05 18.19
C ILE A 155 -13.36 -13.54 19.44
N ARG A 156 -12.92 -12.27 19.42
CA ARG A 156 -12.00 -11.73 20.43
C ARG A 156 -12.68 -10.85 21.48
N TYR A 157 -13.82 -10.27 21.12
CA TYR A 157 -14.59 -9.30 21.92
C TYR A 157 -16.07 -9.75 22.02
N ASN A 158 -16.98 -8.88 22.48
CA ASN A 158 -18.39 -9.26 22.69
C ASN A 158 -19.30 -9.00 21.47
N GLY A 159 -18.72 -8.80 20.28
CA GLY A 159 -19.48 -8.53 19.05
C GLY A 159 -19.89 -7.07 18.90
N ILE A 160 -21.20 -6.80 18.82
CA ILE A 160 -21.75 -5.45 18.54
C ILE A 160 -21.30 -4.47 19.63
N GLY A 161 -20.87 -3.27 19.23
CA GLY A 161 -20.35 -2.23 20.13
C GLY A 161 -18.84 -2.33 20.40
N ASP A 162 -18.25 -3.52 20.26
CA ASP A 162 -16.80 -3.73 20.38
C ASP A 162 -16.08 -3.80 19.02
N THR A 163 -16.79 -3.56 17.91
CA THR A 163 -16.23 -3.58 16.55
C THR A 163 -15.15 -2.53 16.33
N GLY A 164 -15.16 -1.42 17.07
CA GLY A 164 -14.06 -0.45 17.09
C GLY A 164 -12.75 -1.03 17.64
N LEU A 165 -12.83 -1.83 18.71
CA LEU A 165 -11.66 -2.52 19.29
C LEU A 165 -11.06 -3.50 18.27
N ALA A 166 -11.94 -4.24 17.60
CA ALA A 166 -11.53 -5.14 16.53
C ALA A 166 -10.87 -4.39 15.36
N LEU A 167 -11.38 -3.22 14.99
CA LEU A 167 -10.77 -2.39 13.95
C LEU A 167 -9.37 -1.92 14.37
N GLN A 168 -9.12 -1.59 15.64
CA GLN A 168 -7.80 -1.21 16.13
C GLN A 168 -6.78 -2.33 15.90
N ASP A 169 -7.12 -3.56 16.30
CA ASP A 169 -6.27 -4.73 16.10
C ASP A 169 -5.94 -4.94 14.62
N LEU A 170 -6.95 -4.87 13.75
CA LEU A 170 -6.78 -5.08 12.31
C LEU A 170 -5.97 -3.95 11.67
N GLN A 171 -6.18 -2.69 12.09
CA GLN A 171 -5.36 -1.56 11.62
C GLN A 171 -3.88 -1.81 11.93
N ILE A 172 -3.55 -2.17 13.17
CA ILE A 172 -2.17 -2.44 13.59
C ILE A 172 -1.61 -3.66 12.86
N ALA A 173 -2.34 -4.78 12.82
CA ALA A 173 -1.87 -6.03 12.23
C ALA A 173 -1.63 -5.92 10.72
N PHE A 174 -2.57 -5.35 9.96
CA PHE A 174 -2.39 -5.19 8.52
C PHE A 174 -1.37 -4.12 8.15
N THR A 175 -1.22 -3.07 8.98
CA THR A 175 -0.11 -2.11 8.84
C THR A 175 1.22 -2.84 9.02
N ALA A 176 1.37 -3.64 10.08
CA ALA A 176 2.61 -4.38 10.34
C ALA A 176 2.95 -5.35 9.19
N LEU A 177 1.96 -6.08 8.67
CA LEU A 177 2.15 -7.10 7.63
C LEU A 177 2.27 -6.54 6.20
N ALA A 178 2.08 -5.23 6.00
CA ALA A 178 2.17 -4.60 4.68
C ALA A 178 3.56 -4.78 4.02
N GLY A 179 4.64 -4.58 4.76
CA GLY A 179 6.02 -4.70 4.27
C GLY A 179 6.38 -6.12 3.84
N PRO A 180 6.11 -7.14 4.68
CA PRO A 180 6.25 -8.54 4.30
C PRO A 180 5.43 -8.91 3.05
N ALA A 181 4.17 -8.48 2.97
CA ALA A 181 3.31 -8.75 1.81
C ALA A 181 3.85 -8.08 0.52
N ALA A 182 4.29 -6.83 0.62
CA ALA A 182 4.92 -6.09 -0.47
C ALA A 182 6.20 -6.79 -0.94
N TYR A 183 7.09 -7.14 -0.02
CA TYR A 183 8.34 -7.81 -0.33
C TYR A 183 8.09 -9.16 -1.01
N LEU A 184 7.28 -10.04 -0.41
CA LEU A 184 7.01 -11.38 -0.94
C LEU A 184 6.34 -11.34 -2.31
N SER A 185 5.43 -10.40 -2.54
CA SER A 185 4.79 -10.26 -3.84
C SER A 185 5.80 -9.83 -4.92
N TRP A 186 6.69 -8.88 -4.63
CA TRP A 186 7.79 -8.53 -5.55
C TRP A 186 8.82 -9.65 -5.72
N ARG A 187 9.01 -10.52 -4.72
CA ARG A 187 9.90 -11.68 -4.83
C ARG A 187 9.45 -12.73 -5.86
N MET A 188 8.20 -12.67 -6.33
CA MET A 188 7.74 -13.44 -7.49
C MET A 188 8.44 -13.06 -8.79
N LEU A 189 8.96 -11.83 -8.88
CA LEU A 189 9.52 -11.24 -10.10
C LEU A 189 10.99 -10.84 -9.94
N LEU A 190 11.38 -10.37 -8.76
CA LEU A 190 12.64 -9.66 -8.53
C LEU A 190 13.54 -10.39 -7.53
N ARG A 191 14.84 -10.17 -7.64
CA ARG A 191 15.84 -10.62 -6.65
C ARG A 191 15.65 -9.87 -5.31
N PRO A 192 16.15 -10.42 -4.19
CA PRO A 192 15.90 -9.88 -2.84
C PRO A 192 16.11 -8.39 -2.68
N PHE A 193 17.26 -7.87 -3.12
CA PHE A 193 17.58 -6.44 -3.02
C PHE A 193 16.56 -5.58 -3.77
N TRP A 194 16.24 -5.91 -5.03
CA TRP A 194 15.30 -5.14 -5.84
C TRP A 194 13.86 -5.24 -5.34
N ALA A 195 13.47 -6.40 -4.78
CA ALA A 195 12.19 -6.53 -4.10
C ALA A 195 12.10 -5.61 -2.87
N LEU A 196 13.15 -5.54 -2.05
CA LEU A 196 13.23 -4.61 -0.92
C LEU A 196 13.21 -3.15 -1.38
N ALA A 197 13.97 -2.82 -2.44
CA ALA A 197 14.10 -1.46 -2.96
C ALA A 197 12.77 -0.88 -3.48
N ILE A 198 11.80 -1.73 -3.82
CA ILE A 198 10.42 -1.29 -4.11
C ILE A 198 9.56 -1.38 -2.84
N ALA A 199 9.58 -2.52 -2.15
CA ALA A 199 8.68 -2.79 -1.04
C ALA A 199 8.83 -1.81 0.12
N LEU A 200 10.07 -1.52 0.55
CA LEU A 200 10.32 -0.65 1.71
C LEU A 200 9.88 0.79 1.45
N PRO A 201 10.28 1.47 0.36
CA PRO A 201 9.75 2.79 0.06
C PRO A 201 8.24 2.79 -0.17
N ALA A 202 7.70 1.74 -0.81
CA ALA A 202 6.26 1.64 -1.02
C ALA A 202 5.49 1.66 0.30
N THR A 203 5.95 0.89 1.29
CA THR A 203 5.27 0.85 2.59
C THR A 203 5.50 2.11 3.40
N VAL A 204 6.67 2.71 3.36
CA VAL A 204 6.96 3.95 4.11
C VAL A 204 6.14 5.12 3.58
N VAL A 205 6.02 5.23 2.26
CA VAL A 205 5.37 6.37 1.59
C VAL A 205 3.87 6.15 1.47
N PHE A 206 3.42 5.00 0.96
CA PHE A 206 2.02 4.79 0.57
C PHE A 206 1.13 4.17 1.63
N LEU A 207 1.68 3.61 2.71
CA LEU A 207 0.84 2.98 3.72
C LEU A 207 0.18 4.03 4.62
N ASP A 208 -1.14 4.01 4.63
CA ASP A 208 -1.97 4.83 5.52
C ASP A 208 -2.57 3.93 6.63
N PRO A 209 -2.09 4.00 7.89
CA PRO A 209 -2.50 3.09 8.96
C PRO A 209 -3.98 3.21 9.37
N ILE A 210 -4.67 4.30 9.00
CA ILE A 210 -6.12 4.43 9.22
C ILE A 210 -6.92 3.46 8.32
N ARG A 211 -6.43 3.21 7.09
CA ARG A 211 -7.09 2.38 6.06
C ARG A 211 -6.08 1.45 5.38
N PRO A 212 -5.42 0.55 6.14
CA PRO A 212 -4.34 -0.27 5.60
C PRO A 212 -4.85 -1.26 4.56
N TYR A 213 -6.12 -1.69 4.68
CA TYR A 213 -6.77 -2.61 3.74
C TYR A 213 -6.71 -2.13 2.28
N SER A 214 -6.90 -0.82 2.05
CA SER A 214 -6.84 -0.26 0.71
C SER A 214 -5.41 -0.25 0.18
N HIS A 215 -4.46 0.32 0.91
CA HIS A 215 -3.07 0.50 0.44
C HIS A 215 -2.31 -0.82 0.31
N VAL A 216 -2.53 -1.79 1.21
CA VAL A 216 -1.95 -3.14 1.08
C VAL A 216 -2.41 -3.79 -0.23
N THR A 217 -3.69 -3.66 -0.60
CA THR A 217 -4.18 -4.16 -1.89
C THR A 217 -3.45 -3.50 -3.05
N MET A 218 -3.29 -2.17 -3.07
CA MET A 218 -2.56 -1.47 -4.13
C MET A 218 -1.14 -2.01 -4.31
N ILE A 219 -0.41 -2.14 -3.19
CA ILE A 219 1.00 -2.50 -3.17
C ILE A 219 1.21 -3.92 -3.69
N VAL A 220 0.34 -4.86 -3.32
CA VAL A 220 0.40 -6.28 -3.73
C VAL A 220 -0.15 -6.51 -5.14
N LEU A 221 -1.14 -5.72 -5.57
CA LEU A 221 -1.84 -5.92 -6.84
C LEU A 221 -0.92 -5.78 -8.07
N MET A 222 -0.03 -4.79 -8.07
CA MET A 222 0.89 -4.54 -9.19
C MET A 222 1.85 -5.71 -9.50
N PRO A 223 2.64 -6.22 -8.52
CA PRO A 223 3.48 -7.38 -8.76
C PRO A 223 2.67 -8.64 -9.08
N LEU A 224 1.44 -8.77 -8.57
CA LEU A 224 0.55 -9.88 -8.90
C LEU A 224 0.14 -9.88 -10.38
N PHE A 225 -0.26 -8.73 -10.92
CA PHE A 225 -0.54 -8.58 -12.36
C PHE A 225 0.70 -8.88 -13.20
N ALA A 226 1.85 -8.32 -12.85
CA ALA A 226 3.09 -8.54 -13.58
C ALA A 226 3.52 -10.03 -13.55
N ALA A 227 3.33 -10.72 -12.41
CA ALA A 227 3.61 -12.16 -12.29
C ALA A 227 2.64 -13.01 -13.13
N CYS A 228 1.35 -12.68 -13.11
CA CYS A 228 0.34 -13.36 -13.93
C CYS A 228 0.64 -13.21 -15.43
N LEU A 229 0.97 -12.00 -15.88
CA LEU A 229 1.34 -11.71 -17.27
C LEU A 229 2.67 -12.36 -17.68
N LEU A 230 3.64 -12.46 -16.76
CA LEU A 230 4.89 -13.19 -17.03
C LEU A 230 4.63 -14.67 -17.30
N ARG A 231 3.72 -15.27 -16.53
CA ARG A 231 3.33 -16.67 -16.72
C ARG A 231 2.57 -16.87 -18.02
N LEU A 232 1.68 -15.96 -18.38
CA LEU A 232 1.01 -15.96 -19.67
C LEU A 232 2.01 -15.95 -20.84
N ARG A 233 3.04 -15.08 -20.78
CA ARG A 233 4.08 -15.02 -21.82
C ARG A 233 4.93 -16.28 -21.95
N ARG A 234 5.07 -17.05 -20.86
CA ARG A 234 5.86 -18.29 -20.80
C ARG A 234 5.01 -19.56 -20.82
N ILE A 235 3.76 -19.45 -21.29
CA ILE A 235 2.81 -20.57 -21.25
C ILE A 235 3.27 -21.80 -22.05
N ALA A 236 4.07 -21.58 -23.10
CA ALA A 236 4.66 -22.66 -23.91
C ALA A 236 5.68 -23.50 -23.11
N GLU A 237 6.39 -22.88 -22.16
CA GLU A 237 7.48 -23.49 -21.38
C GLU A 237 6.99 -24.26 -20.14
N VAL A 238 5.72 -24.09 -19.77
CA VAL A 238 5.16 -24.63 -18.52
C VAL A 238 4.13 -25.72 -18.85
N PRO A 239 4.08 -26.85 -18.12
CA PRO A 239 3.03 -27.86 -18.32
C PRO A 239 1.62 -27.29 -18.09
N THR A 240 0.62 -27.72 -18.87
CA THR A 240 -0.76 -27.21 -18.79
C THR A 240 -1.34 -27.29 -17.39
N ARG A 241 -1.22 -28.43 -16.71
CA ARG A 241 -1.73 -28.60 -15.33
C ARG A 241 -1.13 -27.57 -14.37
N THR A 242 0.18 -27.36 -14.41
CA THR A 242 0.85 -26.38 -13.56
C THR A 242 0.43 -24.96 -13.90
N ALA A 243 0.25 -24.66 -15.19
CA ALA A 243 -0.23 -23.35 -15.63
C ALA A 243 -1.66 -23.07 -15.16
N LEU A 244 -2.58 -24.04 -15.27
CA LEU A 244 -3.96 -23.88 -14.83
C LEU A 244 -4.09 -23.80 -13.30
N LEU A 245 -3.30 -24.57 -12.55
CA LEU A 245 -3.24 -24.44 -11.08
C LEU A 245 -2.70 -23.08 -10.65
N ALA A 246 -1.65 -22.60 -11.33
CA ALA A 246 -1.14 -21.25 -11.07
C ALA A 246 -2.18 -20.18 -11.45
N ALA A 247 -2.87 -20.33 -12.57
CA ALA A 247 -3.96 -19.45 -12.99
C ALA A 247 -5.08 -19.38 -11.94
N ALA A 248 -5.52 -20.54 -11.43
CA ALA A 248 -6.53 -20.61 -10.38
C ALA A 248 -6.05 -19.92 -9.10
N GLY A 249 -4.78 -20.12 -8.71
CA GLY A 249 -4.18 -19.42 -7.57
C GLY A 249 -4.13 -17.89 -7.75
N TYR A 250 -3.68 -17.41 -8.91
CA TYR A 250 -3.69 -15.98 -9.22
C TYR A 250 -5.10 -15.41 -9.21
N GLY A 251 -6.05 -16.10 -9.85
CA GLY A 251 -7.45 -15.69 -9.88
C GLY A 251 -8.06 -15.63 -8.48
N ALA A 252 -7.83 -16.65 -7.64
CA ALA A 252 -8.34 -16.66 -6.27
C ALA A 252 -7.78 -15.51 -5.42
N VAL A 253 -6.48 -15.22 -5.51
CA VAL A 253 -5.88 -14.08 -4.80
C VAL A 253 -6.42 -12.75 -5.34
N LEU A 254 -6.58 -12.61 -6.66
CA LEU A 254 -7.19 -11.41 -7.26
C LEU A 254 -8.65 -11.25 -6.82
N GLY A 255 -9.43 -12.32 -6.73
CA GLY A 255 -10.80 -12.29 -6.23
C GLY A 255 -10.85 -11.92 -4.74
N ALA A 256 -9.95 -12.46 -3.92
CA ALA A 256 -9.86 -12.14 -2.50
C ALA A 256 -9.47 -10.67 -2.27
N LEU A 257 -8.47 -10.17 -2.99
CA LEU A 257 -8.08 -8.76 -2.97
C LEU A 257 -9.20 -7.84 -3.49
N PHE A 258 -10.00 -8.30 -4.45
CA PHE A 258 -11.17 -7.57 -4.95
C PHE A 258 -12.26 -7.43 -3.89
N LEU A 259 -12.54 -8.51 -3.13
CA LEU A 259 -13.43 -8.45 -1.97
C LEU A 259 -12.86 -7.60 -0.84
N TRP A 260 -11.53 -7.60 -0.66
CA TRP A 260 -10.84 -6.82 0.36
C TRP A 260 -10.91 -5.32 0.05
N TYR A 261 -10.58 -4.95 -1.18
CA TYR A 261 -10.70 -3.59 -1.70
C TYR A 261 -10.66 -3.57 -3.24
N SER A 262 -11.79 -3.22 -3.88
CA SER A 262 -11.92 -3.24 -5.36
C SER A 262 -11.41 -1.97 -6.06
N GLY A 263 -11.25 -0.84 -5.36
CA GLY A 263 -11.01 0.47 -5.98
C GLY A 263 -9.78 0.53 -6.90
N TRP A 264 -8.69 -0.19 -6.58
CA TRP A 264 -7.48 -0.22 -7.41
C TRP A 264 -7.63 -0.98 -8.73
N TYR A 265 -8.62 -1.89 -8.82
CA TYR A 265 -8.88 -2.64 -10.04
C TYR A 265 -9.41 -1.73 -11.14
N LEU A 266 -10.25 -0.75 -10.80
CA LEU A 266 -10.81 0.21 -11.75
C LEU A 266 -9.70 0.93 -12.52
N TRP A 267 -8.69 1.41 -11.81
CA TRP A 267 -7.58 2.18 -12.38
C TRP A 267 -6.56 1.31 -13.13
N ALA A 268 -6.37 0.07 -12.69
CA ALA A 268 -5.42 -0.84 -13.31
C ALA A 268 -6.00 -1.57 -14.54
N ALA A 269 -7.32 -1.79 -14.59
CA ALA A 269 -7.97 -2.67 -15.55
C ALA A 269 -7.70 -2.31 -17.02
N PRO A 270 -7.82 -1.04 -17.49
CA PRO A 270 -7.58 -0.72 -18.90
C PRO A 270 -6.17 -1.07 -19.34
N GLY A 271 -5.17 -0.70 -18.53
CA GLY A 271 -3.77 -0.97 -18.81
C GLY A 271 -3.45 -2.47 -18.82
N VAL A 272 -3.93 -3.20 -17.81
CA VAL A 272 -3.71 -4.64 -17.68
C VAL A 272 -4.39 -5.40 -18.81
N LEU A 273 -5.60 -5.02 -19.23
CA LEU A 273 -6.31 -5.64 -20.35
C LEU A 273 -5.53 -5.49 -21.65
N VAL A 274 -5.09 -4.27 -21.98
CA VAL A 274 -4.27 -4.02 -23.18
C VAL A 274 -2.99 -4.86 -23.14
N LEU A 275 -2.30 -4.90 -21.99
CA LEU A 275 -1.08 -5.68 -21.87
C LEU A 275 -1.32 -7.20 -21.91
N ALA A 276 -2.44 -7.69 -21.39
CA ALA A 276 -2.83 -9.09 -21.50
C ALA A 276 -3.04 -9.50 -22.97
N LEU A 277 -3.74 -8.67 -23.74
CA LEU A 277 -3.94 -8.88 -25.18
C LEU A 277 -2.60 -8.88 -25.93
N LEU A 278 -1.70 -7.95 -25.61
CA LEU A 278 -0.35 -7.90 -26.22
C LEU A 278 0.57 -9.04 -25.75
N ALA A 279 0.31 -9.62 -24.59
CA ALA A 279 1.10 -10.72 -24.02
C ALA A 279 0.70 -12.09 -24.56
N LEU A 280 -0.47 -12.21 -25.20
CA LEU A 280 -0.91 -13.47 -25.80
C LEU A 280 0.06 -13.92 -26.91
N PRO A 281 0.38 -15.23 -26.97
CA PRO A 281 1.35 -15.78 -27.92
C PRO A 281 0.73 -15.97 -29.31
N TRP A 282 0.17 -14.91 -29.91
CA TRP A 282 -0.54 -14.93 -31.19
C TRP A 282 0.21 -15.64 -32.32
N ARG A 283 1.55 -15.54 -32.32
CA ARG A 283 2.42 -16.07 -33.37
C ARG A 283 2.99 -17.47 -33.10
N GLN A 284 2.67 -18.10 -31.96
CA GLN A 284 3.25 -19.40 -31.56
C GLN A 284 2.35 -20.61 -31.88
N GLY A 285 1.37 -20.43 -32.77
CA GLY A 285 0.45 -21.48 -33.22
C GLY A 285 -0.78 -21.69 -32.33
N GLY A 286 -1.83 -22.28 -32.92
CA GLY A 286 -3.15 -22.38 -32.30
C GLY A 286 -3.21 -23.24 -31.02
N ALA A 287 -2.31 -24.22 -30.87
CA ALA A 287 -2.24 -25.02 -29.65
C ALA A 287 -1.75 -24.20 -28.43
N VAL A 288 -0.71 -23.39 -28.60
CA VAL A 288 -0.18 -22.52 -27.54
C VAL A 288 -1.19 -21.42 -27.21
N LEU A 289 -1.84 -20.84 -28.24
CA LEU A 289 -2.89 -19.83 -28.04
C LEU A 289 -4.08 -20.38 -27.25
N ARG A 290 -4.59 -21.58 -27.57
CA ARG A 290 -5.67 -22.22 -26.79
C ARG A 290 -5.30 -22.41 -25.32
N ARG A 291 -4.04 -22.80 -25.04
CA ARG A 291 -3.54 -22.92 -23.67
C ARG A 291 -3.44 -21.57 -22.95
N ALA A 292 -3.03 -20.52 -23.66
CA ALA A 292 -3.00 -19.16 -23.14
C ALA A 292 -4.41 -18.62 -22.84
N LEU A 293 -5.38 -18.89 -23.71
CA LEU A 293 -6.78 -18.56 -23.50
C LEU A 293 -7.37 -19.34 -22.32
N ALA A 294 -7.10 -20.65 -22.21
CA ALA A 294 -7.52 -21.46 -21.07
C ALA A 294 -6.92 -20.94 -19.75
N TYR A 295 -5.66 -20.49 -19.76
CA TYR A 295 -5.04 -19.83 -18.63
C TYR A 295 -5.79 -18.54 -18.24
N CYS A 296 -6.04 -17.65 -19.19
CA CYS A 296 -6.76 -16.39 -18.94
C CYS A 296 -8.18 -16.65 -18.43
N ALA A 297 -8.91 -17.57 -19.06
CA ALA A 297 -10.24 -17.99 -18.64
C ALA A 297 -10.23 -18.56 -17.22
N THR A 298 -9.20 -19.33 -16.85
CA THR A 298 -9.06 -19.88 -15.49
C THR A 298 -8.79 -18.78 -14.46
N VAL A 299 -7.92 -17.80 -14.76
CA VAL A 299 -7.70 -16.63 -13.89
C VAL A 299 -9.01 -15.88 -13.69
N ALA A 300 -9.71 -15.56 -14.78
CA ALA A 300 -10.97 -14.82 -14.75
C ALA A 300 -12.07 -15.57 -13.99
N ALA A 301 -12.24 -16.87 -14.26
CA ALA A 301 -13.24 -17.71 -13.60
C ALA A 301 -12.97 -17.85 -12.10
N ALA A 302 -11.72 -18.09 -11.69
CA ALA A 302 -11.37 -18.17 -10.28
C ALA A 302 -11.53 -16.81 -9.55
N ALA A 303 -11.15 -15.71 -10.21
CA ALA A 303 -11.35 -14.36 -9.67
C ALA A 303 -12.84 -14.01 -9.53
N ALA A 304 -13.66 -14.35 -10.54
CA ALA A 304 -15.09 -14.14 -10.51
C ALA A 304 -15.79 -15.04 -9.48
N LEU A 305 -15.36 -16.30 -9.32
CA LEU A 305 -15.91 -17.21 -8.33
C LEU A 305 -15.69 -16.69 -6.91
N VAL A 306 -14.43 -16.33 -6.57
CA VAL A 306 -14.10 -15.79 -5.26
C VAL A 306 -14.70 -14.40 -5.08
N GLY A 307 -14.61 -13.53 -6.08
CA GLY A 307 -15.13 -12.16 -6.05
C GLY A 307 -16.64 -12.04 -6.27
N SER A 308 -17.35 -13.16 -6.43
CA SER A 308 -18.77 -13.18 -6.83
C SER A 308 -19.71 -12.37 -5.93
N PRO A 309 -19.54 -12.35 -4.58
CA PRO A 309 -20.43 -11.56 -3.74
C PRO A 309 -20.44 -10.08 -4.11
N LEU A 310 -19.26 -9.49 -4.32
CA LEU A 310 -19.14 -8.08 -4.70
C LEU A 310 -19.49 -7.84 -6.17
N LEU A 311 -19.09 -8.77 -7.06
CA LEU A 311 -19.39 -8.65 -8.49
C LEU A 311 -20.91 -8.63 -8.73
N TYR A 312 -21.67 -9.45 -7.99
CA TYR A 312 -23.13 -9.47 -8.04
C TYR A 312 -23.72 -8.10 -7.66
N GLU A 313 -23.28 -7.51 -6.55
CA GLU A 313 -23.76 -6.19 -6.12
C GLU A 313 -23.38 -5.08 -7.11
N ILE A 314 -22.17 -5.12 -7.68
CA ILE A 314 -21.75 -4.16 -8.72
C ILE A 314 -22.62 -4.26 -9.96
N LEU A 315 -22.94 -5.47 -10.42
CA LEU A 315 -23.81 -5.67 -11.58
C LEU A 315 -25.24 -5.19 -11.33
N LYS A 316 -25.73 -5.33 -10.10
CA LYS A 316 -27.09 -4.98 -9.71
C LYS A 316 -27.26 -3.49 -9.39
N HIS A 317 -26.27 -2.87 -8.76
CA HIS A 317 -26.39 -1.53 -8.17
C HIS A 317 -25.32 -0.53 -8.62
N GLY A 318 -24.29 -0.95 -9.37
CA GLY A 318 -23.11 -0.13 -9.65
C GLY A 318 -23.37 1.16 -10.42
N SER A 319 -24.37 1.20 -11.30
CA SER A 319 -24.73 2.44 -12.02
C SER A 319 -25.43 3.48 -11.15
N GLY A 320 -25.95 3.09 -9.97
CA GLY A 320 -26.72 3.94 -9.08
C GLY A 320 -25.97 4.43 -7.83
N VAL A 321 -24.68 4.11 -7.67
CA VAL A 321 -23.89 4.46 -6.47
C VAL A 321 -22.72 5.38 -6.88
N PRO A 322 -22.95 6.69 -7.04
CA PRO A 322 -21.87 7.63 -7.32
C PRO A 322 -20.97 7.79 -6.09
N ASP A 323 -19.64 7.79 -6.30
CA ASP A 323 -18.70 8.23 -5.26
C ASP A 323 -18.57 9.75 -5.30
N ARG A 324 -18.94 10.39 -4.19
CA ARG A 324 -18.99 11.85 -4.03
C ARG A 324 -17.92 12.39 -3.09
N TYR A 325 -17.06 11.52 -2.55
CA TYR A 325 -16.05 11.90 -1.57
C TYR A 325 -14.94 12.74 -2.19
N ALA A 326 -14.93 14.04 -1.89
CA ALA A 326 -13.94 14.99 -2.37
C ALA A 326 -13.06 15.52 -1.20
N TYR A 327 -11.76 15.73 -1.46
CA TYR A 327 -10.78 16.42 -0.58
C TYR A 327 -9.84 17.33 -1.39
N LEU A 328 -8.84 17.95 -0.75
CA LEU A 328 -7.95 18.96 -1.35
C LEU A 328 -7.50 18.69 -2.80
N ALA A 329 -7.04 17.48 -3.13
CA ALA A 329 -6.52 17.15 -4.45
C ALA A 329 -7.59 17.15 -5.57
N VAL A 330 -8.87 17.30 -5.23
CA VAL A 330 -10.01 17.39 -6.17
C VAL A 330 -10.14 18.76 -6.77
N TYR A 331 -9.98 19.73 -5.88
CA TYR A 331 -10.27 21.12 -6.16
C TYR A 331 -9.05 21.82 -6.79
N ALA A 332 -7.91 21.14 -6.78
CA ALA A 332 -6.68 21.56 -7.42
C ALA A 332 -6.60 21.06 -8.88
N ASP A 333 -5.40 21.09 -9.45
CA ASP A 333 -5.15 20.69 -10.84
C ASP A 333 -5.15 19.15 -11.03
N PRO A 334 -6.01 18.58 -11.90
CA PRO A 334 -6.01 17.15 -12.19
C PRO A 334 -4.72 16.67 -12.87
N GLY A 335 -3.93 17.53 -13.50
CA GLY A 335 -2.62 17.20 -14.07
C GLY A 335 -1.51 17.01 -13.03
N TYR A 336 -1.66 17.57 -11.81
CA TYR A 336 -0.63 17.50 -10.79
C TYR A 336 -0.66 16.16 -10.02
N VAL A 337 0.41 15.37 -10.15
CA VAL A 337 0.52 14.03 -9.54
C VAL A 337 1.87 13.75 -8.86
N LEU A 338 2.78 14.74 -8.85
CA LEU A 338 4.19 14.58 -8.41
C LEU A 338 4.46 15.15 -7.02
N GLY A 339 3.40 15.29 -6.22
CA GLY A 339 3.45 15.72 -4.83
C GLY A 339 2.40 14.99 -4.00
N TRP A 340 2.52 15.15 -2.68
CA TRP A 340 1.66 14.49 -1.72
C TRP A 340 0.76 15.47 -0.96
N ALA A 341 -0.55 15.30 -1.08
CA ALA A 341 -1.52 15.85 -0.17
C ALA A 341 -2.37 14.71 0.40
N SER A 342 -2.51 14.67 1.72
CA SER A 342 -3.46 13.77 2.36
C SER A 342 -4.88 14.30 2.20
N ASP A 343 -5.86 13.46 2.50
CA ASP A 343 -7.24 13.89 2.76
C ASP A 343 -7.35 14.88 3.93
N ARG A 344 -6.38 14.88 4.85
CA ARG A 344 -6.20 15.91 5.89
C ARG A 344 -4.87 16.63 5.73
N ALA A 345 -4.90 17.69 4.93
CA ALA A 345 -3.71 18.45 4.53
C ALA A 345 -3.38 19.63 5.47
N GLY A 346 -4.09 19.74 6.60
CA GLY A 346 -3.96 20.84 7.54
C GLY A 346 -4.26 22.19 6.92
N ALA A 347 -3.35 23.15 7.08
CA ALA A 347 -3.49 24.50 6.54
C ALA A 347 -3.39 24.59 5.01
N GLN A 348 -3.11 23.50 4.29
CA GLN A 348 -3.05 23.51 2.83
C GLN A 348 -4.45 23.63 2.22
N THR A 349 -4.61 24.62 1.35
CA THR A 349 -5.81 24.82 0.52
C THR A 349 -5.47 24.63 -0.95
N TYR A 350 -6.48 24.57 -1.81
CA TYR A 350 -6.30 24.46 -3.26
C TYR A 350 -5.59 25.69 -3.86
N HIS A 351 -5.54 26.81 -3.13
CA HIS A 351 -4.75 27.98 -3.49
C HIS A 351 -3.24 27.82 -3.22
N THR A 352 -2.88 27.03 -2.21
CA THR A 352 -1.49 26.87 -1.76
C THR A 352 -0.88 25.52 -2.13
N TRP A 353 -1.69 24.61 -2.68
CA TRP A 353 -1.29 23.28 -3.11
C TRP A 353 -1.63 23.04 -4.60
N PRO A 354 -0.67 22.59 -5.43
CA PRO A 354 0.73 22.32 -5.09
C PRO A 354 1.51 23.58 -4.71
N ALA A 355 2.52 23.43 -3.85
CA ALA A 355 3.34 24.55 -3.43
C ALA A 355 3.95 25.27 -4.65
N SER A 356 3.83 26.60 -4.69
CA SER A 356 4.44 27.43 -5.73
C SER A 356 5.95 27.42 -5.56
N GLY A 357 6.68 26.67 -6.40
CA GLY A 357 8.14 26.58 -6.34
C GLY A 357 8.73 25.52 -7.27
N GLU A 358 9.93 25.82 -7.78
CA GLU A 358 10.79 25.15 -8.79
C GLU A 358 10.12 24.35 -9.94
N LEU A 359 10.52 24.68 -11.18
CA LEU A 359 10.15 23.99 -12.44
C LEU A 359 8.64 23.67 -12.58
N ALA A 360 7.78 24.69 -12.43
CA ALA A 360 6.32 24.55 -12.52
C ALA A 360 5.69 23.65 -11.43
N GLY A 361 6.11 23.83 -10.17
CA GLY A 361 5.58 23.10 -9.00
C GLY A 361 6.20 21.71 -8.81
N GLN A 362 7.30 21.42 -9.54
CA GLN A 362 8.00 20.15 -9.53
C GLN A 362 9.21 20.20 -8.60
N THR A 363 9.16 19.38 -7.55
CA THR A 363 10.29 19.25 -6.62
C THR A 363 11.50 18.59 -7.30
N GLY A 364 12.71 18.81 -6.77
CA GLY A 364 13.90 18.07 -7.22
C GLY A 364 13.72 16.54 -7.13
N PHE A 365 12.94 16.05 -6.17
CA PHE A 365 12.52 14.65 -6.10
C PHE A 365 11.73 14.22 -7.35
N ALA A 366 10.77 15.02 -7.79
CA ALA A 366 9.97 14.73 -8.98
C ALA A 366 10.84 14.66 -10.25
N VAL A 367 11.80 15.58 -10.39
CA VAL A 367 12.74 15.57 -11.53
C VAL A 367 13.61 14.30 -11.54
N LEU A 368 14.17 13.92 -10.38
CA LEU A 368 14.96 12.71 -10.24
C LEU A 368 14.13 11.44 -10.51
N LEU A 369 12.89 11.42 -10.02
CA LEU A 369 11.95 10.34 -10.27
C LEU A 369 11.67 10.19 -11.77
N LEU A 370 11.36 11.30 -12.45
CA LEU A 370 11.10 11.30 -13.90
C LEU A 370 12.32 10.89 -14.71
N ALA A 371 13.52 11.35 -14.34
CA ALA A 371 14.77 10.92 -14.97
C ALA A 371 14.97 9.40 -14.82
N ALA A 372 14.76 8.85 -13.62
CA ALA A 372 14.83 7.41 -13.37
C ALA A 372 13.75 6.62 -14.11
N VAL A 373 12.54 7.17 -14.25
CA VAL A 373 11.45 6.60 -15.07
C VAL A 373 11.84 6.57 -16.55
N GLY A 374 12.47 7.64 -17.06
CA GLY A 374 13.01 7.70 -18.42
C GLY A 374 14.03 6.60 -18.68
N LEU A 375 14.93 6.35 -17.72
CA LEU A 375 15.83 5.19 -17.75
C LEU A 375 15.05 3.86 -17.70
N GLY A 376 14.00 3.78 -16.88
CA GLY A 376 13.11 2.61 -16.76
C GLY A 376 12.45 2.22 -18.08
N ILE A 377 11.87 3.18 -18.77
CA ILE A 377 11.24 2.96 -20.06
C ILE A 377 12.33 2.67 -21.11
N GLY A 378 13.35 3.51 -21.24
CA GLY A 378 14.39 3.34 -22.27
C GLY A 378 15.19 2.04 -22.15
N LEU A 379 15.48 1.59 -20.93
CA LEU A 379 16.33 0.42 -20.69
C LEU A 379 15.52 -0.85 -20.34
N GLY A 380 14.33 -0.70 -19.78
CA GLY A 380 13.60 -1.77 -19.10
C GLY A 380 12.36 -2.29 -19.83
N LEU A 381 11.98 -1.78 -21.00
CA LEU A 381 10.75 -2.19 -21.73
C LEU A 381 10.63 -3.70 -22.02
N ARG A 382 11.72 -4.47 -21.97
CA ARG A 382 11.67 -5.93 -22.09
C ARG A 382 11.14 -6.62 -20.83
N HIS A 383 11.31 -5.98 -19.66
CA HIS A 383 10.91 -6.48 -18.36
C HIS A 383 9.40 -6.33 -18.16
N VAL A 384 8.73 -7.39 -17.69
CA VAL A 384 7.27 -7.40 -17.53
C VAL A 384 6.79 -6.37 -16.52
N ALA A 385 7.51 -6.16 -15.42
CA ALA A 385 7.13 -5.18 -14.40
C ALA A 385 7.12 -3.75 -14.96
N VAL A 386 8.05 -3.40 -15.86
CA VAL A 386 8.06 -2.09 -16.53
C VAL A 386 6.83 -1.95 -17.42
N LYS A 387 6.53 -2.97 -18.23
CA LYS A 387 5.33 -2.95 -19.07
C LYS A 387 4.07 -2.79 -18.24
N THR A 388 3.92 -3.57 -17.17
CA THR A 388 2.74 -3.52 -16.28
C THR A 388 2.61 -2.16 -15.61
N ALA A 389 3.66 -1.63 -15.01
CA ALA A 389 3.63 -0.31 -14.37
C ALA A 389 3.33 0.81 -15.39
N ALA A 390 3.93 0.76 -16.59
CA ALA A 390 3.71 1.77 -17.62
C ALA A 390 2.26 1.78 -18.15
N VAL A 391 1.68 0.61 -18.43
CA VAL A 391 0.28 0.56 -18.93
C VAL A 391 -0.73 0.89 -17.84
N VAL A 392 -0.47 0.48 -16.58
CA VAL A 392 -1.35 0.84 -15.45
C VAL A 392 -1.29 2.34 -15.20
N LEU A 393 -0.09 2.94 -15.23
CA LEU A 393 0.07 4.39 -15.16
C LEU A 393 -0.70 5.08 -16.27
N ALA A 394 -0.52 4.66 -17.53
CA ALA A 394 -1.24 5.27 -18.66
C ALA A 394 -2.76 5.13 -18.53
N GLY A 395 -3.25 3.95 -18.12
CA GLY A 395 -4.68 3.70 -17.89
C GLY A 395 -5.25 4.56 -16.76
N ALA A 396 -4.58 4.60 -15.61
CA ALA A 396 -4.98 5.42 -14.46
C ALA A 396 -4.95 6.91 -14.79
N TRP A 397 -3.95 7.37 -15.54
CA TRP A 397 -3.81 8.77 -15.97
C TRP A 397 -4.92 9.18 -16.95
N LEU A 398 -5.23 8.34 -17.96
CA LEU A 398 -6.33 8.60 -18.89
C LEU A 398 -7.69 8.61 -18.19
N LEU A 399 -7.96 7.61 -17.34
CA LEU A 399 -9.20 7.55 -16.58
C LEU A 399 -9.32 8.74 -15.62
N ARG A 400 -8.23 9.17 -14.98
CA ARG A 400 -8.22 10.36 -14.11
C ARG A 400 -8.77 11.58 -14.84
N PHE A 401 -8.27 11.89 -16.04
CA PHE A 401 -8.78 13.02 -16.81
C PHE A 401 -10.20 12.80 -17.32
N TRP A 402 -10.53 11.56 -17.71
CA TRP A 402 -11.88 11.21 -18.11
C TRP A 402 -12.91 11.48 -16.99
N PHE A 403 -12.60 11.14 -15.74
CA PHE A 403 -13.48 11.45 -14.62
C PHE A 403 -13.45 12.94 -14.26
N ALA A 404 -12.25 13.52 -14.14
CA ALA A 404 -12.08 14.94 -13.81
C ALA A 404 -12.86 15.87 -14.76
N SER A 405 -12.85 15.59 -16.07
CA SER A 405 -13.56 16.41 -17.07
C SER A 405 -15.09 16.32 -17.00
N ARG A 406 -15.65 15.41 -16.20
CA ARG A 406 -17.09 15.18 -16.04
C ARG A 406 -17.59 15.39 -14.61
N MET A 407 -16.72 15.81 -13.69
CA MET A 407 -17.05 15.95 -12.28
C MET A 407 -18.19 16.95 -12.06
N GLU A 408 -18.19 18.06 -12.80
CA GLU A 408 -19.24 19.07 -12.70
C GLU A 408 -20.58 18.54 -13.20
N ASP A 409 -20.60 17.90 -14.37
CA ASP A 409 -21.85 17.35 -14.95
C ASP A 409 -22.43 16.22 -14.11
N THR A 410 -21.57 15.34 -13.59
CA THR A 410 -22.00 14.11 -12.91
C THR A 410 -22.13 14.25 -11.41
N GLN A 411 -21.62 15.35 -10.85
CA GLN A 411 -21.51 15.58 -9.40
C GLN A 411 -20.90 14.38 -8.68
N ALA A 412 -19.91 13.74 -9.32
CA ALA A 412 -19.26 12.54 -8.85
C ALA A 412 -17.75 12.60 -9.05
N VAL A 413 -17.04 12.17 -8.02
CA VAL A 413 -15.59 12.08 -7.93
C VAL A 413 -15.10 10.74 -8.48
N GLN A 414 -15.87 9.67 -8.31
CA GLN A 414 -15.56 8.33 -8.86
C GLN A 414 -14.15 7.84 -8.47
N LEU A 415 -13.77 7.96 -7.19
CA LEU A 415 -12.47 7.56 -6.63
C LEU A 415 -11.25 8.25 -7.27
N TYR A 416 -11.43 9.29 -8.12
CA TYR A 416 -10.32 9.94 -8.82
C TYR A 416 -9.15 10.39 -7.90
N PRO A 417 -9.35 10.85 -6.63
CA PRO A 417 -8.24 11.32 -5.80
C PRO A 417 -7.22 10.21 -5.51
N ARG A 418 -7.68 8.95 -5.55
CA ARG A 418 -6.84 7.76 -5.34
C ARG A 418 -5.90 7.50 -6.51
N THR A 419 -6.15 8.06 -7.69
CA THR A 419 -5.28 7.87 -8.88
C THR A 419 -3.87 8.40 -8.69
N THR A 420 -3.66 9.44 -7.87
CA THR A 420 -2.32 9.97 -7.55
C THR A 420 -1.42 8.88 -6.96
N TRP A 421 -1.97 8.06 -6.06
CA TRP A 421 -1.25 7.02 -5.32
C TRP A 421 -0.76 5.90 -6.23
N ILE A 422 -1.64 5.39 -7.10
CA ILE A 422 -1.28 4.33 -8.03
C ILE A 422 -0.31 4.82 -9.12
N ILE A 423 -0.44 6.08 -9.56
CA ILE A 423 0.48 6.71 -10.51
C ILE A 423 1.87 6.84 -9.88
N LEU A 424 1.98 7.43 -8.68
CA LEU A 424 3.24 7.55 -7.96
C LEU A 424 3.88 6.19 -7.67
N TYR A 425 3.08 5.19 -7.30
CA TYR A 425 3.59 3.84 -7.11
C TYR A 425 4.15 3.25 -8.41
N CYS A 426 3.46 3.44 -9.54
CA CYS A 426 3.96 3.01 -10.85
C CYS A 426 5.25 3.74 -11.25
N LEU A 427 5.35 5.06 -11.03
CA LEU A 427 6.57 5.83 -11.27
C LEU A 427 7.74 5.31 -10.44
N MET A 428 7.52 5.00 -9.16
CA MET A 428 8.54 4.42 -8.28
C MET A 428 8.99 3.03 -8.76
N ILE A 429 8.06 2.16 -9.19
CA ILE A 429 8.39 0.86 -9.78
C ILE A 429 9.27 1.06 -11.02
N LEU A 430 8.88 1.95 -11.93
CA LEU A 430 9.63 2.24 -13.15
C LEU A 430 11.03 2.77 -12.86
N ALA A 431 11.18 3.66 -11.87
CA ALA A 431 12.46 4.19 -11.44
C ALA A 431 13.39 3.09 -10.88
N VAL A 432 12.90 2.25 -9.96
CA VAL A 432 13.72 1.19 -9.35
C VAL A 432 14.09 0.11 -10.38
N VAL A 433 13.14 -0.31 -11.22
CA VAL A 433 13.42 -1.32 -12.27
C VAL A 433 14.30 -0.73 -13.37
N GLY A 434 14.22 0.59 -13.63
CA GLY A 434 15.13 1.29 -14.52
C GLY A 434 16.56 1.34 -14.00
N LEU A 435 16.73 1.65 -12.72
CA LEU A 435 18.04 1.57 -12.06
C LEU A 435 18.59 0.15 -12.11
N MET A 436 17.75 -0.86 -11.87
CA MET A 436 18.13 -2.27 -12.03
C MET A 436 18.65 -2.58 -13.43
N ALA A 437 17.88 -2.19 -14.46
CA ALA A 437 18.27 -2.41 -15.85
C ALA A 437 19.56 -1.66 -16.22
N ALA A 438 19.76 -0.44 -15.69
CA ALA A 438 20.98 0.33 -15.87
C ALA A 438 22.20 -0.38 -15.26
N VAL A 439 22.09 -0.83 -14.01
CA VAL A 439 23.16 -1.56 -13.31
C VAL A 439 23.50 -2.88 -14.03
N GLU A 440 22.48 -3.62 -14.50
CA GLU A 440 22.68 -4.85 -15.26
C GLU A 440 23.38 -4.60 -16.61
N ARG A 441 23.02 -3.53 -17.33
CA ARG A 441 23.67 -3.17 -18.60
C ARG A 441 25.08 -2.65 -18.41
N VAL A 442 25.32 -1.81 -17.41
CA VAL A 442 26.65 -1.28 -17.09
C VAL A 442 27.56 -2.43 -16.71
N SER A 443 27.14 -3.30 -15.79
CA SER A 443 27.92 -4.47 -15.38
C SER A 443 28.21 -5.41 -16.56
N ALA A 444 27.24 -5.70 -17.43
CA ALA A 444 27.45 -6.51 -18.62
C ALA A 444 28.45 -5.88 -19.60
N ARG A 445 28.36 -4.57 -19.87
CA ARG A 445 29.27 -3.84 -20.77
C ARG A 445 30.67 -3.69 -20.20
N TRP A 446 30.79 -3.50 -18.89
CA TRP A 446 32.09 -3.43 -18.21
C TRP A 446 32.82 -4.78 -18.29
N LEU A 447 32.07 -5.88 -18.20
CA LEU A 447 32.59 -7.23 -18.36
C LEU A 447 32.90 -7.60 -19.83
N SER A 448 32.20 -7.01 -20.81
CA SER A 448 32.40 -7.32 -22.24
C SER A 448 33.31 -6.35 -22.99
N GLY A 449 33.49 -5.12 -22.51
CA GLY A 449 34.31 -4.06 -23.14
C GLY A 449 35.78 -4.10 -22.76
N SER A 450 36.18 -5.03 -21.89
CA SER A 450 37.56 -5.21 -21.46
C SER A 450 38.26 -6.24 -22.37
N THR A 451 38.61 -5.82 -23.59
CA THR A 451 39.38 -6.63 -24.57
C THR A 451 40.81 -6.14 -24.82
N GLY A 452 41.25 -5.05 -24.17
CA GLY A 452 42.65 -4.59 -24.19
C GLY A 452 43.47 -5.07 -22.98
N PRO A 453 44.81 -4.97 -22.95
CA PRO A 453 45.65 -5.48 -21.85
C PRO A 453 45.36 -4.89 -20.44
N ALA A 454 44.71 -3.72 -20.34
CA ALA A 454 44.15 -3.18 -19.09
C ALA A 454 42.88 -3.93 -18.59
N ALA A 455 42.36 -4.85 -19.39
CA ALA A 455 41.26 -5.74 -19.05
C ALA A 455 41.64 -6.83 -18.06
N ALA A 456 42.91 -7.21 -17.95
CA ALA A 456 43.32 -8.24 -16.98
C ALA A 456 43.06 -7.79 -15.52
N THR A 457 43.05 -6.47 -15.29
CA THR A 457 42.74 -5.82 -14.01
C THR A 457 41.26 -5.44 -13.88
N ALA A 458 40.60 -4.95 -14.94
CA ALA A 458 39.18 -4.58 -14.90
C ALA A 458 38.20 -5.79 -14.99
N ALA A 459 38.58 -6.88 -15.66
CA ALA A 459 37.78 -8.10 -15.80
C ALA A 459 37.69 -8.92 -14.49
N ARG A 460 38.37 -8.47 -13.43
CA ARG A 460 38.25 -9.05 -12.08
C ARG A 460 37.51 -8.11 -11.16
N VAL A 461 36.26 -7.75 -11.50
CA VAL A 461 35.32 -7.41 -10.42
C VAL A 461 35.22 -8.67 -9.55
N ARG A 462 35.98 -8.69 -8.46
CA ARG A 462 35.99 -9.81 -7.53
C ARG A 462 34.55 -10.00 -7.07
N PRO A 463 34.00 -11.23 -7.06
CA PRO A 463 32.65 -11.49 -6.56
C PRO A 463 32.37 -10.81 -5.21
N GLY A 464 33.40 -10.68 -4.36
CA GLY A 464 33.36 -9.92 -3.11
C GLY A 464 32.97 -8.44 -3.24
N ALA A 465 33.47 -7.71 -4.25
CA ALA A 465 33.15 -6.29 -4.43
C ALA A 465 31.66 -6.06 -4.74
N VAL A 466 31.05 -6.95 -5.53
CA VAL A 466 29.60 -6.90 -5.82
C VAL A 466 28.77 -7.19 -4.56
N GLN A 467 29.22 -8.14 -3.74
CA GLN A 467 28.55 -8.46 -2.46
C GLN A 467 28.64 -7.30 -1.46
N GLN A 468 29.80 -6.65 -1.38
CA GLN A 468 30.04 -5.50 -0.52
C GLN A 468 29.18 -4.31 -0.95
N LEU A 469 29.14 -3.99 -2.24
CA LEU A 469 28.28 -2.93 -2.78
C LEU A 469 26.80 -3.21 -2.48
N ALA A 470 26.32 -4.42 -2.75
CA ALA A 470 24.94 -4.78 -2.49
C ALA A 470 24.61 -4.75 -0.98
N ALA A 471 25.53 -5.13 -0.10
CA ALA A 471 25.36 -4.99 1.35
C ALA A 471 25.29 -3.51 1.77
N GLY A 472 26.16 -2.66 1.21
CA GLY A 472 26.13 -1.21 1.44
C GLY A 472 24.81 -0.57 0.97
N LEU A 473 24.30 -0.95 -0.20
CA LEU A 473 23.00 -0.47 -0.69
C LEU A 473 21.83 -0.93 0.19
N VAL A 474 21.87 -2.14 0.75
CA VAL A 474 20.86 -2.59 1.73
C VAL A 474 20.94 -1.73 3.00
N CYS A 475 22.14 -1.39 3.47
CA CYS A 475 22.30 -0.50 4.63
C CYS A 475 21.75 0.92 4.34
N ALA A 476 22.00 1.46 3.15
CA ALA A 476 21.45 2.75 2.74
C ALA A 476 19.91 2.74 2.68
N LEU A 477 19.30 1.66 2.14
CA LEU A 477 17.86 1.48 2.15
C LEU A 477 17.30 1.32 3.56
N ALA A 478 18.01 0.64 4.47
CA ALA A 478 17.61 0.52 5.87
C ALA A 478 17.64 1.88 6.58
N LEU A 479 18.66 2.71 6.31
CA LEU A 479 18.75 4.08 6.83
C LEU A 479 17.61 4.95 6.31
N PHE A 480 17.34 4.90 5.01
CA PHE A 480 16.16 5.56 4.42
C PHE A 480 14.87 5.09 5.09
N GLY A 481 14.73 3.78 5.31
CA GLY A 481 13.59 3.19 6.01
C GLY A 481 13.43 3.74 7.42
N ALA A 482 14.49 3.78 8.21
CA ALA A 482 14.47 4.29 9.58
C ALA A 482 14.05 5.78 9.63
N MET A 483 14.65 6.63 8.80
CA MET A 483 14.33 8.05 8.74
C MET A 483 12.91 8.29 8.20
N GLY A 484 12.53 7.57 7.14
CA GLY A 484 11.23 7.69 6.49
C GLY A 484 10.09 7.22 7.38
N THR A 485 10.24 6.12 8.12
CA THR A 485 9.22 5.66 9.07
C THR A 485 9.03 6.65 10.22
N SER A 486 10.10 7.28 10.72
CA SER A 486 9.98 8.33 11.74
C SER A 486 9.12 9.49 11.26
N TRP A 487 9.38 9.99 10.04
CA TRP A 487 8.57 11.04 9.44
C TRP A 487 7.12 10.60 9.21
N SER A 488 6.91 9.40 8.66
CA SER A 488 5.57 8.88 8.40
C SER A 488 4.76 8.70 9.68
N VAL A 489 5.33 8.14 10.75
CA VAL A 489 4.66 7.98 12.05
C VAL A 489 4.29 9.33 12.66
N ASN A 490 5.19 10.32 12.60
CA ASN A 490 4.94 11.64 13.19
C ASN A 490 3.63 12.27 12.70
N ARG A 491 3.25 12.03 11.45
CA ARG A 491 2.01 12.56 10.86
C ARG A 491 0.73 12.03 11.52
N TYR A 492 0.79 10.87 12.17
CA TYR A 492 -0.35 10.21 12.79
C TYR A 492 -0.35 10.31 14.32
N LEU A 493 0.64 11.00 14.92
CA LEU A 493 0.63 11.28 16.34
C LEU A 493 -0.47 12.31 16.66
N PRO A 494 -1.13 12.25 17.82
CA PRO A 494 -2.24 13.13 18.17
C PRO A 494 -1.88 14.62 17.99
N GLU A 495 -2.72 15.37 17.29
CA GLU A 495 -2.55 16.82 17.12
C GLU A 495 -3.88 17.53 17.36
N ASP A 496 -3.80 18.83 17.67
CA ASP A 496 -4.97 19.67 17.90
C ASP A 496 -5.94 19.58 16.70
N PRO A 497 -7.24 19.28 16.92
CA PRO A 497 -8.23 19.20 15.87
C PRO A 497 -8.32 20.44 14.98
N GLY A 498 -8.05 21.62 15.52
CA GLY A 498 -8.08 22.89 14.79
C GLY A 498 -7.03 22.97 13.68
N LEU A 499 -5.98 22.15 13.72
CA LEU A 499 -4.95 22.10 12.69
C LEU A 499 -5.37 21.28 11.46
N GLY A 500 -6.38 20.40 11.56
CA GLY A 500 -6.90 19.64 10.42
C GLY A 500 -5.90 18.66 9.78
N THR A 501 -4.96 18.11 10.55
CA THR A 501 -3.93 17.18 10.08
C THR A 501 -4.35 15.71 10.26
N MET A 502 -3.49 14.77 9.82
CA MET A 502 -3.69 13.33 10.03
C MET A 502 -3.63 12.94 11.52
N GLY A 503 -3.02 13.77 12.38
CA GLY A 503 -2.97 13.54 13.83
C GLY A 503 -4.33 13.59 14.52
N LEU A 504 -5.32 14.20 13.88
CA LEU A 504 -6.71 14.23 14.34
C LEU A 504 -7.28 12.82 14.58
N ASP A 505 -6.85 11.81 13.82
CA ASP A 505 -7.34 10.44 13.99
C ASP A 505 -6.93 9.83 15.32
N ALA A 506 -5.66 10.02 15.71
CA ALA A 506 -5.20 9.55 17.01
C ALA A 506 -5.81 10.39 18.13
N TRP A 507 -5.95 11.71 17.95
CA TRP A 507 -6.64 12.58 18.91
C TRP A 507 -8.06 12.08 19.22
N ARG A 508 -8.87 11.81 18.19
CA ARG A 508 -10.25 11.31 18.34
C ARG A 508 -10.34 9.99 19.09
N ALA A 509 -9.34 9.11 18.93
CA ALA A 509 -9.30 7.85 19.67
C ALA A 509 -9.18 8.06 21.19
N HIS A 510 -8.58 9.17 21.64
CA HIS A 510 -8.44 9.53 23.05
C HIS A 510 -9.65 10.24 23.64
N THR A 511 -10.64 10.62 22.82
CA THR A 511 -11.84 11.33 23.28
C THR A 511 -13.08 10.45 23.43
N VAL A 512 -12.97 9.14 23.23
CA VAL A 512 -14.08 8.19 23.35
C VAL A 512 -13.99 7.42 24.67
N LYS A 513 -15.12 7.27 25.38
CA LYS A 513 -15.18 6.55 26.66
C LYS A 513 -14.67 5.11 26.51
N LEU A 514 -14.00 4.62 27.56
CA LEU A 514 -13.69 3.21 27.73
C LEU A 514 -14.98 2.42 27.99
N PRO A 515 -15.00 1.09 27.78
CA PRO A 515 -16.16 0.25 28.11
C PRO A 515 -16.68 0.39 29.55
N GLY A 516 -15.80 0.78 30.50
CA GLY A 516 -16.17 1.08 31.89
C GLY A 516 -16.72 2.49 32.14
N GLY A 517 -16.96 3.30 31.10
CA GLY A 517 -17.52 4.65 31.17
C GLY A 517 -16.54 5.79 31.47
N GLY A 518 -15.31 5.47 31.91
CA GLY A 518 -14.26 6.46 32.13
C GLY A 518 -13.57 6.92 30.84
N CYS A 519 -12.86 8.05 30.91
CA CYS A 519 -11.99 8.51 29.82
C CYS A 519 -10.69 7.70 29.72
N PRO A 520 -10.08 7.57 28.52
CA PRO A 520 -8.72 7.06 28.34
C PRO A 520 -7.68 7.80 29.23
N LYS A 521 -6.59 7.10 29.58
CA LYS A 521 -5.53 7.61 30.48
C LYS A 521 -5.02 9.00 30.08
N TYR A 522 -4.85 9.22 28.78
CA TYR A 522 -4.32 10.45 28.21
C TYR A 522 -5.41 11.27 27.49
N SER A 523 -6.68 11.16 27.90
CA SER A 523 -7.74 11.96 27.27
C SER A 523 -7.42 13.46 27.35
N PRO A 524 -7.49 14.22 26.24
CA PRO A 524 -7.33 15.67 26.26
C PRO A 524 -8.56 16.41 26.79
N VAL A 525 -9.68 15.69 27.02
CA VAL A 525 -10.95 16.25 27.46
C VAL A 525 -11.41 15.64 28.78
N GLN A 526 -12.11 16.42 29.60
CA GLN A 526 -12.67 15.95 30.87
C GLN A 526 -13.89 15.05 30.68
N GLN A 527 -14.65 15.26 29.60
CA GLN A 527 -15.84 14.49 29.27
C GLN A 527 -15.67 13.86 27.89
N CYS A 528 -15.46 12.54 27.88
CA CYS A 528 -15.34 11.78 26.65
C CYS A 528 -16.71 11.50 26.04
N GLN A 529 -16.71 11.34 24.71
CA GLN A 529 -17.88 10.95 23.94
C GLN A 529 -18.33 9.53 24.33
N ASP A 530 -19.65 9.33 24.35
CA ASP A 530 -20.22 8.00 24.54
C ASP A 530 -19.85 7.05 23.40
N ILE A 531 -19.86 5.75 23.71
CA ILE A 531 -19.61 4.69 22.73
C ILE A 531 -20.80 4.65 21.77
N ASP A 532 -20.55 4.89 20.49
CA ASP A 532 -21.54 4.77 19.42
C ASP A 532 -21.68 3.31 18.97
N VAL A 533 -22.89 2.77 19.15
CA VAL A 533 -23.28 1.42 18.73
C VAL A 533 -24.18 1.44 17.49
N SER A 534 -24.18 2.56 16.76
CA SER A 534 -25.01 2.73 15.58
C SER A 534 -24.71 1.70 14.49
N PHE A 535 -25.72 1.53 13.66
CA PHE A 535 -25.67 0.70 12.46
C PHE A 535 -25.48 1.59 11.25
N PHE A 536 -24.90 1.05 10.19
CA PHE A 536 -24.78 1.78 8.95
C PHE A 536 -26.18 2.08 8.38
N ASN A 537 -26.48 3.37 8.18
CA ASN A 537 -27.69 3.83 7.51
C ASN A 537 -27.33 4.43 6.13
N PRO A 538 -27.84 3.88 5.01
CA PRO A 538 -27.61 4.45 3.67
C PRO A 538 -28.15 5.87 3.48
N GLY A 539 -29.01 6.35 4.39
CA GLY A 539 -29.75 7.61 4.25
C GLY A 539 -29.03 8.89 4.65
N ASP A 540 -27.77 8.83 5.10
CA ASP A 540 -27.07 10.02 5.64
C ASP A 540 -26.41 10.91 4.57
N ASP A 541 -26.53 10.54 3.29
CA ASP A 541 -26.01 11.32 2.15
C ASP A 541 -27.16 11.79 1.25
N GLN A 542 -28.17 12.43 1.87
CA GLN A 542 -29.38 12.94 1.19
C GLN A 542 -29.10 14.02 0.14
N ASP A 543 -27.88 14.54 0.13
CA ASP A 543 -27.46 15.55 -0.83
C ASP A 543 -26.98 14.87 -2.11
N GLN A 544 -27.73 15.03 -3.20
CA GLN A 544 -27.38 14.42 -4.49
C GLN A 544 -26.13 15.05 -5.17
N LYS A 545 -25.51 16.04 -4.54
CA LYS A 545 -24.38 16.82 -5.06
C LYS A 545 -23.05 16.39 -4.44
N LEU A 546 -21.95 16.86 -5.03
CA LEU A 546 -20.59 16.60 -4.53
C LEU A 546 -20.45 16.89 -3.02
N TRP A 547 -19.93 15.91 -2.26
CA TRP A 547 -19.62 16.13 -0.85
C TRP A 547 -18.25 16.79 -0.75
N CYS A 548 -18.28 18.06 -0.38
CA CYS A 548 -17.11 18.93 -0.38
C CYS A 548 -16.24 18.80 0.87
N GLY A 549 -15.88 17.57 1.24
CA GLY A 549 -15.16 17.28 2.49
C GLY A 549 -13.89 18.10 2.69
N ALA A 550 -13.65 18.52 3.94
CA ALA A 550 -12.45 19.22 4.39
C ALA A 550 -12.19 20.62 3.80
N LEU A 551 -13.19 21.26 3.18
CA LEU A 551 -13.11 22.68 2.82
C LEU A 551 -13.53 23.59 3.99
N PRO A 552 -12.80 24.70 4.23
CA PRO A 552 -13.28 25.78 5.08
C PRO A 552 -14.63 26.31 4.58
N GLY A 553 -15.52 26.68 5.50
CA GLY A 553 -16.82 27.27 5.16
C GLY A 553 -16.79 28.42 4.12
N PRO A 554 -15.80 29.35 4.19
CA PRO A 554 -15.64 30.41 3.20
C PRO A 554 -15.35 29.94 1.76
N ASP A 555 -14.73 28.78 1.58
CA ASP A 555 -14.33 28.26 0.26
C ASP A 555 -15.44 27.46 -0.43
N TRP A 556 -16.48 27.06 0.34
CA TRP A 556 -17.59 26.24 -0.15
C TRP A 556 -18.32 26.85 -1.35
N PRO A 557 -18.65 28.16 -1.38
CA PRO A 557 -19.31 28.77 -2.53
C PRO A 557 -18.48 28.69 -3.81
N THR A 558 -17.18 28.93 -3.71
CA THR A 558 -16.27 28.94 -4.85
C THR A 558 -16.01 27.54 -5.38
N VAL A 559 -15.85 26.56 -4.49
CA VAL A 559 -15.45 25.19 -4.87
C VAL A 559 -16.64 24.28 -5.15
N CYS A 560 -17.75 24.48 -4.43
CA CYS A 560 -18.92 23.59 -4.46
C CYS A 560 -20.13 24.25 -5.12
N GLY A 561 -19.99 25.51 -5.58
CA GLY A 561 -21.07 26.29 -6.18
C GLY A 561 -22.24 26.57 -5.25
N ARG A 562 -22.05 26.47 -3.91
CA ARG A 562 -23.13 26.56 -2.92
C ARG A 562 -22.64 27.00 -1.54
N ARG A 563 -23.56 27.40 -0.65
CA ARG A 563 -23.23 27.68 0.75
C ARG A 563 -22.91 26.38 1.50
N ALA A 564 -22.00 26.45 2.48
CA ALA A 564 -21.75 25.33 3.38
C ALA A 564 -23.01 25.01 4.20
N PRO A 565 -23.42 23.73 4.32
CA PRO A 565 -24.70 23.33 4.92
C PRO A 565 -24.81 23.62 6.42
N TRP A 566 -23.69 23.86 7.12
CA TRP A 566 -23.66 24.20 8.55
C TRP A 566 -23.57 25.70 8.85
N LEU A 567 -23.48 26.56 7.84
CA LEU A 567 -23.53 28.01 8.03
C LEU A 567 -25.00 28.45 8.08
N ALA A 568 -25.48 28.93 9.23
CA ALA A 568 -26.83 29.45 9.41
C ALA A 568 -27.18 30.48 8.32
N PRO A 569 -28.42 30.55 7.79
CA PRO A 569 -28.79 31.54 6.77
C PRO A 569 -28.40 32.96 7.22
N GLU A 570 -27.86 33.76 6.30
CA GLU A 570 -27.72 35.20 6.57
C GLU A 570 -29.12 35.75 6.76
N GLN A 571 -29.34 36.47 7.87
CA GLN A 571 -30.59 37.17 8.17
C GLN A 571 -30.71 38.43 7.31
#